data_AF-A0A368YA74-F1
#
_entry.id   AF-A0A368YA74-F1
#
_cell.length_a   1.000
_cell.length_b   1.000
_cell.length_c   1.000
_cell.angle_alpha   90.00
_cell.angle_beta   90.00
_cell.angle_gamma   90.00
#
_symmetry.space_group_name_H-M   'P 1'
#
loop_
_entity.id
_entity.type
_entity.pdbx_description
1 polymer ?
#
loop_
_entity_poly.entity_id
_entity_poly.type
_entity_poly.pdbx_seq_one_letter_code
_entity_poly.pdbx_strand_id
1 'polypeptide(L)'
;MMWNLRIPVIIFLSGAVSGIYQVNPDLFILEGYWFRSLQFIFSIVTPYLIMEKTGVNKLDVHFSLGLLIILSGILIDILLV
;
A
#
# COMPACT_ATOMS: atom_id res chain seq x y z
N MET A 1 1.58 18.38 15.53
CA MET A 1 2.53 17.25 15.58
C MET A 1 2.79 16.79 14.17
N MET A 2 4.06 16.81 13.75
CA MET A 2 4.49 16.40 12.41
C MET A 2 4.84 14.91 12.43
N TRP A 3 4.45 14.18 11.40
CA TRP A 3 4.69 12.75 11.25
C TRP A 3 5.24 12.46 9.85
N ASN A 4 6.33 11.71 9.81
CA ASN A 4 6.94 11.23 8.57
C ASN A 4 6.03 10.23 7.83
N LEU A 5 5.83 10.43 6.52
CA LEU A 5 4.92 9.62 5.70
C LEU A 5 5.36 8.18 5.46
N ARG A 6 6.60 7.77 5.78
CA ARG A 6 7.09 6.40 5.53
C ARG A 6 6.15 5.32 6.05
N ILE A 7 5.75 5.40 7.31
CA ILE A 7 4.88 4.39 7.94
C ILE A 7 3.45 4.49 7.38
N PRO A 8 2.80 5.67 7.35
CA PRO A 8 1.47 5.82 6.74
C PRO A 8 1.36 5.24 5.34
N VAL A 9 2.35 5.50 4.48
CA VAL A 9 2.38 5.03 3.09
C VAL A 9 2.47 3.50 3.00
N ILE A 10 3.31 2.85 3.81
CA ILE A 10 3.43 1.38 3.78
C ILE A 10 2.09 0.73 4.18
N ILE A 11 1.43 1.26 5.20
CA ILE A 11 0.15 0.73 5.67
C ILE A 11 -0.93 0.95 4.61
N PHE A 12 -0.96 2.15 4.01
CA PHE A 12 -1.88 2.46 2.91
C PHE A 12 -1.70 1.51 1.73
N LEU A 13 -0.46 1.32 1.26
CA LEU A 13 -0.16 0.44 0.13
C LEU A 13 -0.53 -1.00 0.42
N SER A 14 -0.31 -1.47 1.65
CA SER A 14 -0.69 -2.83 2.07
C SER A 14 -2.21 -3.04 1.97
N GLY A 15 -3.01 -2.10 2.49
CA GLY A 15 -4.47 -2.18 2.41
C GLY A 15 -5.00 -2.03 0.99
N ALA A 16 -4.47 -1.07 0.22
CA ALA A 16 -4.90 -0.84 -1.15
C ALA A 16 -4.59 -2.04 -2.06
N VAL A 17 -3.38 -2.62 -1.95
CA VAL A 17 -2.98 -3.79 -2.74
C VAL A 17 -3.79 -5.01 -2.30
N SER A 18 -4.01 -5.21 -1.00
CA SER A 18 -4.88 -6.28 -0.49
C SER A 18 -6.27 -6.22 -1.11
N GLY A 19 -6.97 -5.09 -1.00
CA GLY A 19 -8.32 -4.94 -1.55
C GLY A 19 -8.38 -5.19 -3.06
N ILE A 20 -7.39 -4.70 -3.82
CA ILE A 20 -7.33 -4.92 -5.28
C ILE A 20 -7.23 -6.41 -5.63
N TYR A 21 -6.34 -7.16 -4.97
CA TYR A 21 -6.19 -8.59 -5.27
C TYR A 21 -7.37 -9.44 -4.78
N GLN A 22 -8.13 -8.98 -3.78
CA GLN A 22 -9.33 -9.66 -3.32
C GLN A 22 -10.49 -9.54 -4.33
N VAL A 23 -10.72 -8.35 -4.89
CA VAL A 23 -11.77 -8.14 -5.93
C VAL A 23 -11.43 -8.82 -7.24
N ASN A 24 -10.15 -8.79 -7.63
CA ASN A 24 -9.70 -9.31 -8.90
C ASN A 24 -8.58 -10.36 -8.70
N PRO A 25 -8.92 -11.59 -8.28
CA PRO A 25 -7.94 -12.66 -8.12
C PRO A 25 -7.16 -12.98 -9.40
N ASP A 26 -7.77 -12.72 -10.56
CA ASP A 26 -7.16 -12.91 -11.89
C ASP A 26 -5.99 -11.95 -12.16
N LEU A 27 -5.78 -10.92 -11.34
CA LEU A 27 -4.58 -10.08 -11.40
C LEU A 27 -3.31 -10.84 -11.03
N PHE A 28 -3.42 -12.00 -10.37
CA PHE A 28 -2.27 -12.89 -10.18
C PHE A 28 -1.90 -13.54 -11.51
N ILE A 29 -0.87 -12.99 -12.16
CA ILE A 29 -0.35 -13.46 -13.44
C ILE A 29 0.46 -14.74 -13.23
N LEU A 30 1.12 -14.86 -12.07
CA LEU A 30 1.95 -16.00 -11.75
C LEU A 30 1.16 -17.10 -11.04
N GLU A 31 1.34 -18.32 -11.53
CA GLU A 31 0.77 -19.52 -10.92
C GLU A 31 1.68 -20.07 -9.81
N GLY A 32 1.07 -20.66 -8.78
CA GLY A 32 1.76 -21.20 -7.62
C GLY A 32 1.81 -20.23 -6.43
N TYR A 33 1.58 -20.76 -5.23
CA TYR A 33 1.47 -19.99 -3.98
C TYR A 33 2.66 -19.07 -3.72
N TRP A 34 3.87 -19.56 -3.97
CA TRP A 34 5.10 -18.79 -3.81
C TRP A 34 5.20 -17.61 -4.76
N PHE A 35 4.85 -17.82 -6.03
CA PHE A 35 4.93 -16.76 -7.03
C PHE A 35 3.83 -15.71 -6.84
N ARG A 36 2.62 -16.11 -6.42
CA ARG A 36 1.56 -15.16 -6.03
C ARG A 36 1.99 -14.29 -4.85
N SER A 37 2.62 -14.88 -3.84
CA SER A 37 3.15 -14.14 -2.68
C SER A 37 4.23 -13.15 -3.08
N LEU A 38 5.16 -13.55 -3.96
CA LEU A 38 6.18 -12.66 -4.51
C LEU A 38 5.56 -11.52 -5.33
N GLN A 39 4.57 -11.81 -6.18
CA GLN A 39 3.86 -10.80 -6.96
C GLN A 39 3.18 -9.79 -6.04
N PHE A 40 2.50 -10.25 -4.98
CA PHE A 40 1.85 -9.40 -3.99
C PHE A 40 2.84 -8.44 -3.30
N ILE A 41 3.97 -8.98 -2.81
CA ILE A 41 5.02 -8.17 -2.20
C ILE A 41 5.58 -7.16 -3.21
N PHE A 42 5.84 -7.59 -4.45
CA PHE A 42 6.32 -6.69 -5.50
C PHE A 42 5.35 -5.54 -5.76
N SER A 43 4.04 -5.80 -5.82
CA SER A 43 3.03 -4.76 -5.99
C SER A 43 2.97 -3.74 -4.85
N ILE A 44 3.45 -4.06 -3.65
CA ILE A 44 3.60 -3.09 -2.54
C ILE A 44 4.96 -2.36 -2.65
N VAL A 45 6.03 -3.13 -2.88
CA VAL A 45 7.41 -2.61 -2.88
C VAL A 45 7.67 -1.68 -4.06
N THR A 46 7.16 -1.98 -5.25
CA THR A 46 7.35 -1.14 -6.45
C THR A 46 6.83 0.30 -6.24
N PRO A 47 5.56 0.54 -5.87
CA PRO A 47 5.09 1.90 -5.59
C PRO A 47 5.80 2.53 -4.40
N TYR A 48 6.13 1.77 -3.35
CA TYR A 48 6.91 2.30 -2.23
C TYR A 48 8.28 2.83 -2.67
N LEU A 49 9.02 2.08 -3.50
CA LEU A 49 10.31 2.51 -4.03
C LEU A 49 10.20 3.75 -4.93
N ILE A 50 9.11 3.87 -5.70
CA ILE A 50 8.84 5.08 -6.49
C ILE A 50 8.65 6.29 -5.55
N MET A 51 7.88 6.12 -4.47
CA MET A 51 7.69 7.16 -3.46
C MET A 51 8.98 7.49 -2.69
N GLU A 52 9.86 6.50 -2.50
CA GLU A 52 11.18 6.69 -1.90
C GLU A 52 12.13 7.47 -2.81
N LYS A 53 12.15 7.13 -4.11
CA LYS A 53 12.96 7.84 -5.12
C LYS A 53 12.51 9.28 -5.32
N THR A 54 11.20 9.53 -5.29
CA THR A 54 10.62 10.88 -5.38
C THR A 54 10.71 11.66 -4.08
N GLY A 55 11.08 11.02 -2.97
CA GLY A 55 11.18 11.65 -1.65
C GLY A 55 9.83 11.95 -0.99
N VAL A 56 8.71 11.58 -1.62
CA VAL A 56 7.35 11.83 -1.10
C VAL A 56 7.16 11.18 0.27
N ASN A 57 7.68 9.97 0.46
CA ASN A 57 7.58 9.27 1.74
C ASN A 57 8.41 9.91 2.86
N LYS A 58 9.39 10.78 2.54
CA LYS A 58 10.21 11.49 3.53
C LYS A 58 9.59 12.80 3.99
N LEU A 59 8.51 13.25 3.36
CA LEU A 59 7.81 14.46 3.76
C LEU A 59 7.20 14.29 5.14
N ASP A 60 7.38 15.32 5.97
CA ASP A 60 6.74 15.41 7.26
C ASP A 60 5.40 16.12 7.08
N VAL A 61 4.31 15.42 7.40
CA VAL A 61 2.95 15.93 7.27
C VAL A 61 2.31 16.12 8.63
N HIS A 62 1.19 16.83 8.67
CA HIS A 62 0.36 16.86 9.86
C HIS A 62 -0.10 15.44 10.21
N PHE A 63 -0.06 15.10 11.50
CA PHE A 63 -0.48 13.80 12.01
C PHE A 63 -1.87 13.37 11.48
N SER A 64 -2.81 14.30 11.38
CA SER A 64 -4.16 14.06 10.82
C SER A 64 -4.12 13.55 9.37
N LEU A 65 -3.20 14.06 8.56
CA LEU A 65 -3.04 13.63 7.17
C LEU A 65 -2.42 12.24 7.07
N GLY A 66 -1.43 11.93 7.91
CA GLY A 66 -0.89 10.57 8.03
C GLY A 66 -1.97 9.56 8.46
N LEU A 67 -2.81 9.94 9.42
CA LEU A 67 -3.93 9.11 9.86
C LEU A 67 -4.97 8.91 8.75
N LEU A 68 -5.32 9.96 8.02
CA LEU A 68 -6.24 9.87 6.87
C LEU A 68 -5.73 8.91 5.80
N ILE A 69 -4.43 8.95 5.49
CA ILE A 69 -3.80 8.03 4.53
C ILE A 69 -3.94 6.58 5.01
N ILE A 70 -3.64 6.30 6.28
CA ILE A 70 -3.80 4.96 6.86
C ILE A 70 -5.25 4.50 6.77
N LEU A 71 -6.19 5.33 7.23
CA LEU A 71 -7.61 5.02 7.22
C LEU A 71 -8.11 4.78 5.79
N SER A 72 -7.62 5.53 4.80
CA SER A 72 -8.00 5.33 3.41
C SER A 72 -7.59 3.97 2.87
N GLY A 73 -6.40 3.47 3.24
CA GLY A 73 -5.95 2.13 2.81
C GLY A 73 -6.76 1.02 3.45
N ILE A 74 -7.08 1.15 4.74
CA ILE A 74 -7.96 0.21 5.45
C ILE A 74 -9.36 0.23 4.87
N LEU A 75 -9.88 1.43 4.55
CA LEU A 75 -11.21 1.59 3.98
C LEU A 75 -11.29 1.00 2.57
N ILE A 76 -10.24 1.14 1.75
CA ILE A 76 -10.16 0.48 0.45
C ILE A 76 -10.23 -1.04 0.62
N ASP A 77 -9.45 -1.61 1.55
CA ASP A 77 -9.49 -3.05 1.83
C ASP A 77 -10.92 -3.48 2.21
N ILE A 78 -11.54 -2.84 3.21
CA ILE A 78 -12.89 -3.16 3.68
C ILE A 78 -13.95 -3.04 2.58
N LEU A 79 -13.87 -2.04 1.70
CA LEU A 79 -14.86 -1.83 0.65
C LEU A 79 -14.72 -2.79 -0.53
N LEU A 80 -13.53 -3.36 -0.71
CA LEU A 80 -13.18 -4.24 -1.81
C LEU A 80 -13.18 -5.73 -1.39
N VAL A 81 -13.21 -6.02 -0.09
CA VAL A 81 -13.53 -7.36 0.46
C VAL A 81 -15.02 -7.66 0.28
#